data_AF-A0A350F3C3-F1
#
_entry.id   AF-A0A350F3C3-F1
#
_cell.length_a   1.000
_cell.length_b   1.000
_cell.length_c   1.000
_cell.angle_alpha   90.00
_cell.angle_beta   90.00
_cell.angle_gamma   90.00
#
_symmetry.space_group_name_H-M   'P 1'
#
loop_
_entity.id
_entity.type
_entity.pdbx_description
1 polymer ?
#
loop_
_entity_poly.entity_id
_entity_poly.type
_entity_poly.pdbx_seq_one_letter_code
_entity_poly.pdbx_strand_id
1 'polypeptide(L)'
;PIPVFEDAAAWLWRHHPAEAAKLRLTVLRDSRTLGAPRQVDWQQLDGWESIANPAGWALPLDCSEEGWRSENWVIPGESEFSLLPGESAIGLRLPLHRLPTDALRRAITAEIRDGEFTIFLPPMPDFDRFSELVARVEQVTQELDLPPVALEGYPPIFDPAWECLSLASDPGVIEVNLPPAVTFSELCQGLRTLHESATSIGLCARKLAFNGRRFGTGGGAHILFGGPSLEDNPFVQRPHLLASFIRFLGAHPSLSYCFTGAYLGPSCQAPRPDETIPGLLEELEIALGALDTLRAPADPQFIDRLLRSLLLDWHGNTHRAELCVDKFCNPFSPGGRLGVIELRAVEMMPELEMNLAVNLLFRGLLTVMMEHRVTGPFPRHGMALHDRFLLPLVIQQDFEEVLEFLSSHGIDLPMSWFRPIFEFRMPLLGAWRSDGLEFELRQALEIWSAMGDSGGGTSRKVDAATDRIQLRLSGERADQFDVAVNGWKIPLKEAAGGQRFAGVRFQAFTNDYGLNPHLRPRLPLQIEVVDRESGLIRRAMEYSPWLLEGGYYPGRPRDEAEARVREARRFRLVPDCVGSRAEFRSPADAGSERATFDLRLRRE
;
A
#
# COMPACT_ATOMS: atom_id res chain seq x y z
N PRO A 1 13.64 15.35 41.43
CA PRO A 1 13.50 15.69 39.98
C PRO A 1 14.18 17.05 39.74
N ILE A 2 14.74 17.22 38.56
CA ILE A 2 15.59 18.35 38.18
C ILE A 2 14.87 19.10 37.06
N PRO A 3 14.63 20.42 37.19
CA PRO A 3 14.04 21.20 36.13
C PRO A 3 15.02 21.30 34.96
N VAL A 4 14.52 21.08 33.74
CA VAL A 4 15.31 21.21 32.50
C VAL A 4 14.77 22.35 31.67
N PHE A 5 15.66 23.10 31.01
CA PHE A 5 15.32 24.35 30.31
C PHE A 5 15.68 24.27 28.84
N GLU A 6 14.93 24.96 27.98
CA GLU A 6 15.30 25.10 26.56
C GLU A 6 16.64 25.82 26.41
N ASP A 7 17.41 25.46 25.37
CA ASP A 7 18.63 26.20 25.06
C ASP A 7 18.28 27.59 24.52
N ALA A 8 18.64 28.62 25.27
CA ALA A 8 18.30 30.01 24.97
C ALA A 8 18.87 30.48 23.62
N ALA A 9 20.06 30.02 23.22
CA ALA A 9 20.65 30.39 21.93
C ALA A 9 19.90 29.75 20.75
N ALA A 10 19.54 28.47 20.85
CA ALA A 10 18.71 27.78 19.86
C ALA A 10 17.29 28.34 19.79
N TRP A 11 16.69 28.65 20.94
CA TRP A 11 15.38 29.29 21.01
C TRP A 11 15.40 30.65 20.30
N LEU A 12 16.42 31.48 20.55
CA LEU A 12 16.56 32.78 19.91
C LEU A 12 16.73 32.66 18.40
N TRP A 13 17.52 31.68 17.94
CA TRP A 13 17.70 31.43 16.52
C TRP A 13 16.39 31.03 15.82
N ARG A 14 15.53 30.26 16.51
CA ARG A 14 14.25 29.77 16.00
C ARG A 14 13.16 30.84 16.00
N HIS A 15 13.01 31.58 17.10
CA HIS A 15 11.87 32.49 17.30
C HIS A 15 12.20 33.94 16.93
N HIS A 16 13.47 34.34 17.04
CA HIS A 16 13.95 35.70 16.81
C HIS A 16 15.22 35.71 15.94
N PRO A 17 15.17 35.17 14.71
CA PRO A 17 16.37 34.96 13.87
C PRO A 17 17.14 36.26 13.56
N ALA A 18 16.46 37.41 13.53
CA ALA A 18 17.08 38.71 13.34
C ALA A 18 17.98 39.12 14.53
N GLU A 19 17.55 38.84 15.77
CA GLU A 19 18.36 39.09 16.97
C GLU A 19 19.53 38.10 17.07
N ALA A 20 19.28 36.82 16.76
CA ALA A 20 20.34 35.82 16.73
C ALA A 20 21.44 36.15 15.70
N ALA A 21 21.07 36.70 14.54
CA ALA A 21 22.00 37.13 13.50
C ALA A 21 22.88 38.31 13.96
N LYS A 22 22.34 39.28 14.71
CA LYS A 22 23.11 40.41 15.27
C LYS A 22 24.21 39.94 16.22
N LEU A 23 23.95 38.87 16.95
CA LEU A 23 24.86 38.28 17.93
C LEU A 23 25.86 37.29 17.32
N ARG A 24 25.77 37.02 16.00
CA ARG A 24 26.59 36.02 15.29
C ARG A 24 26.57 34.65 15.97
N LEU A 25 25.41 34.26 16.51
CA LEU A 25 25.26 32.95 17.16
C LEU A 25 25.28 31.85 16.09
N THR A 26 26.20 30.91 16.24
CA THR A 26 26.28 29.71 15.38
C THR A 26 25.76 28.52 16.19
N VAL A 27 24.50 28.12 15.95
CA VAL A 27 23.92 26.92 16.56
C VAL A 27 24.34 25.71 15.73
N LEU A 28 25.48 25.11 16.05
CA LEU A 28 25.85 23.78 15.55
C LEU A 28 25.07 22.73 16.35
N ARG A 29 24.75 21.58 15.72
CA ARG A 29 24.21 20.39 16.43
C ARG A 29 25.10 19.97 17.62
N ASP A 30 26.41 20.25 17.54
CA ASP A 30 27.41 20.01 18.58
C ASP A 30 27.84 21.30 19.31
N SER A 31 27.06 22.38 19.24
CA SER A 31 27.44 23.65 19.86
C SER A 31 27.58 23.49 21.37
N ARG A 32 28.78 23.78 21.87
CA ARG A 32 29.18 23.65 23.28
C ARG A 32 28.60 24.75 24.18
N THR A 33 27.94 25.75 23.60
CA THR A 33 27.36 26.87 24.33
C THR A 33 25.91 26.57 24.66
N LEU A 34 25.69 25.85 25.77
CA LEU A 34 24.40 25.85 26.44
C LEU A 34 24.37 27.08 27.35
N GLY A 35 23.40 27.96 27.16
CA GLY A 35 23.20 29.12 28.05
C GLY A 35 22.80 30.41 27.35
N ALA A 36 22.14 31.29 28.11
CA ALA A 36 21.61 32.55 27.63
C ALA A 36 22.73 33.52 27.18
N PRO A 37 22.75 33.98 25.91
CA PRO A 37 23.61 35.09 25.50
C PRO A 37 23.36 36.34 26.37
N ARG A 38 24.38 36.75 27.12
CA ARG A 38 24.34 37.87 28.08
C ARG A 38 24.06 39.25 27.46
N GLN A 39 24.08 39.35 26.14
CA GLN A 39 23.88 40.58 25.37
C GLN A 39 22.42 40.77 24.91
N VAL A 40 21.53 39.82 25.24
CA VAL A 40 20.10 39.87 24.89
C VAL A 40 19.31 40.41 26.07
N ASP A 41 18.44 41.39 25.80
CA ASP A 41 17.38 41.78 26.74
C ASP A 41 16.16 40.87 26.51
N TRP A 42 16.14 39.73 27.21
CA TRP A 42 15.14 38.68 27.01
C TRP A 42 13.71 39.14 27.27
N GLN A 43 13.51 40.02 28.24
CA GLN A 43 12.17 40.47 28.65
C GLN A 43 11.45 41.28 27.56
N GLN A 44 12.18 41.73 26.54
CA GLN A 44 11.61 42.46 25.41
C GLN A 44 11.24 41.54 24.23
N LEU A 45 11.54 40.25 24.30
CA LEU A 45 11.27 39.29 23.23
C LEU A 45 9.97 38.55 23.51
N ASP A 46 9.05 38.57 22.55
CA ASP A 46 7.82 37.79 22.66
C ASP A 46 8.13 36.30 22.88
N GLY A 47 7.53 35.71 23.92
CA GLY A 47 7.67 34.29 24.28
C GLY A 47 8.90 33.95 25.11
N TRP A 48 9.69 34.91 25.58
CA TRP A 48 10.89 34.67 26.40
C TRP A 48 10.61 33.88 27.69
N GLU A 49 9.38 33.87 28.18
CA GLU A 49 8.99 33.11 29.36
C GLU A 49 9.21 31.60 29.18
N SER A 50 9.22 31.09 27.93
CA SER A 50 9.44 29.67 27.67
C SER A 50 10.87 29.20 27.94
N ILE A 51 11.84 30.10 27.98
CA ILE A 51 13.23 29.77 28.35
C ILE A 51 13.51 30.08 29.84
N ALA A 52 12.67 30.89 30.49
CA ALA A 52 12.75 31.18 31.91
C ALA A 52 12.03 30.14 32.78
N ASN A 53 11.01 29.48 32.22
CA ASN A 53 10.32 28.37 32.86
C ASN A 53 10.94 27.02 32.45
N PRO A 54 10.89 25.99 33.32
CA PRO A 54 11.31 24.66 32.93
C PRO A 54 10.50 24.16 31.73
N ALA A 55 11.19 23.68 30.70
CA ALA A 55 10.59 22.96 29.58
C ALA A 55 10.00 21.61 30.04
N GLY A 56 10.56 21.06 31.12
CA GLY A 56 10.03 19.90 31.81
C GLY A 56 10.91 19.50 32.98
N TRP A 57 10.78 18.25 33.40
CA TRP A 57 11.50 17.72 34.56
C TRP A 57 12.17 16.40 34.20
N ALA A 58 13.40 16.22 34.65
CA ALA A 58 14.14 14.97 34.56
C ALA A 58 14.35 14.37 35.95
N LEU A 59 14.07 13.09 36.12
CA LEU A 59 14.42 12.32 37.30
C LEU A 59 15.44 11.26 36.88
N PRO A 60 16.73 11.43 37.25
CA PRO A 60 17.72 10.38 37.06
C PRO A 60 17.23 9.10 37.71
N LEU A 61 17.03 8.06 36.90
CA LEU A 61 16.41 6.83 37.34
C LEU A 61 17.05 5.69 36.58
N ASP A 62 17.62 4.78 37.35
CA ASP A 62 18.36 3.64 36.87
C ASP A 62 17.95 2.42 37.68
N CYS A 63 18.09 1.25 37.09
CA CYS A 63 17.73 0.00 37.74
C CYS A 63 18.81 -1.04 37.47
N SER A 64 19.28 -1.68 38.55
CA SER A 64 20.22 -2.80 38.55
C SER A 64 19.66 -3.98 39.35
N GLU A 65 20.44 -5.06 39.51
CA GLU A 65 20.08 -6.19 40.39
C GLU A 65 19.83 -5.74 41.84
N GLU A 66 20.48 -4.66 42.29
CA GLU A 66 20.34 -4.09 43.64
C GLU A 66 19.06 -3.26 43.82
N GLY A 67 18.29 -3.03 42.75
CA GLY A 67 17.03 -2.29 42.76
C GLY A 67 17.09 -0.95 42.03
N TRP A 68 16.06 -0.14 42.26
CA TRP A 68 15.95 1.21 41.70
C TRP A 68 16.90 2.17 42.41
N ARG A 69 17.66 2.93 41.64
CA ARG A 69 18.56 3.98 42.13
C ARG A 69 18.30 5.29 41.40
N SER A 70 18.48 6.37 42.14
CA SER A 70 18.34 7.74 41.65
C SER A 70 19.50 8.57 42.20
N GLU A 71 19.82 9.66 41.53
CA GLU A 71 20.84 10.59 41.96
C GLU A 71 20.44 12.03 41.63
N ASN A 72 21.19 12.99 42.18
CA ASN A 72 21.04 14.39 41.81
C ASN A 72 22.09 14.75 40.77
N TRP A 73 21.69 14.91 39.50
CA TRP A 73 22.61 15.39 38.46
C TRP A 73 23.07 16.81 38.74
N VAL A 74 24.37 17.01 38.62
CA VAL A 74 25.01 18.32 38.64
C VAL A 74 25.93 18.39 37.43
N ILE A 75 25.73 19.40 36.58
CA ILE A 75 26.65 19.69 35.49
C ILE A 75 27.71 20.67 36.03
N PRO A 76 29.02 20.31 36.01
CA PRO A 76 30.05 21.18 36.54
C PRO A 76 30.09 22.55 35.83
N GLY A 77 29.91 23.62 36.59
CA GLY A 77 30.00 25.00 36.08
C GLY A 77 28.71 25.57 35.49
N GLU A 78 27.60 24.83 35.53
CA GLU A 78 26.28 25.29 35.07
C GLU A 78 25.30 25.37 36.25
N SER A 79 24.51 26.45 36.30
CA SER A 79 23.47 26.66 37.32
C SER A 79 22.13 26.02 36.95
N GLU A 80 21.94 25.69 35.68
CA GLU A 80 20.69 25.20 35.09
C GLU A 80 21.00 24.01 34.18
N PHE A 81 20.01 23.12 34.01
CA PHE A 81 20.15 21.95 33.16
C PHE A 81 19.53 22.23 31.79
N SER A 82 20.32 22.78 30.86
CA SER A 82 19.83 23.15 29.53
C SER A 82 19.79 21.95 28.57
N LEU A 83 18.73 21.85 27.78
CA LEU A 83 18.52 20.80 26.78
C LEU A 83 19.38 21.02 25.53
N LEU A 84 19.70 19.94 24.83
CA LEU A 84 20.26 20.01 23.49
C LEU A 84 19.25 20.63 22.51
N PRO A 85 19.70 21.45 21.54
CA PRO A 85 18.83 22.03 20.51
C PRO A 85 18.06 20.96 19.73
N GLY A 86 16.74 21.13 19.60
CA GLY A 86 15.90 20.20 18.84
C GLY A 86 14.41 20.42 19.07
N GLU A 87 13.59 19.54 18.48
CA GLU A 87 12.13 19.49 18.67
C GLU A 87 11.66 18.10 19.18
N SER A 88 12.60 17.17 19.38
CA SER A 88 12.32 15.86 19.96
C SER A 88 11.91 15.97 21.43
N ALA A 89 11.31 14.91 21.97
CA ALA A 89 11.00 14.79 23.39
C ALA A 89 12.21 15.14 24.28
N ILE A 90 11.97 15.76 25.42
CA ILE A 90 13.07 16.27 26.28
C ILE A 90 14.04 15.16 26.72
N GLY A 91 13.56 13.92 26.87
CA GLY A 91 14.37 12.75 27.21
C GLY A 91 15.45 12.41 26.17
N LEU A 92 15.22 12.72 24.88
CA LEU A 92 16.21 12.57 23.81
C LEU A 92 17.17 13.77 23.71
N ARG A 93 16.88 14.86 24.41
CA ARG A 93 17.63 16.11 24.37
C ARG A 93 18.43 16.36 25.65
N LEU A 94 18.47 15.41 26.58
CA LEU A 94 19.29 15.55 27.79
C LEU A 94 20.79 15.60 27.44
N PRO A 95 21.57 16.58 27.94
CA PRO A 95 23.01 16.69 27.72
C PRO A 95 23.83 15.66 28.54
N LEU A 96 23.51 14.36 28.42
CA LEU A 96 24.12 13.28 29.22
C LEU A 96 25.64 13.19 29.07
N HIS A 97 26.21 13.68 27.97
CA HIS A 97 27.65 13.73 27.73
C HIS A 97 28.40 14.73 28.64
N ARG A 98 27.69 15.68 29.28
CA ARG A 98 28.27 16.67 30.20
C ARG A 98 28.25 16.22 31.66
N LEU A 99 27.54 15.15 31.96
CA LEU A 99 27.52 14.58 33.30
C LEU A 99 28.89 13.99 33.65
N PRO A 100 29.26 13.96 34.95
CA PRO A 100 30.41 13.20 35.43
C PRO A 100 30.44 11.77 34.89
N THR A 101 31.64 11.20 34.76
CA THR A 101 31.84 9.88 34.14
C THR A 101 31.12 8.75 34.89
N ASP A 102 30.99 8.89 36.20
CA ASP A 102 30.36 7.96 37.15
C ASP A 102 28.86 8.21 37.38
N ALA A 103 28.30 9.28 36.80
CA ALA A 103 26.88 9.60 36.89
C ALA A 103 26.00 8.60 36.12
N LEU A 104 24.79 8.40 36.62
CA LEU A 104 23.70 7.73 35.91
C LEU A 104 23.40 8.45 34.60
N ARG A 105 23.20 7.68 33.54
CA ARG A 105 22.90 8.20 32.18
C ARG A 105 21.47 7.90 31.72
N ARG A 106 20.60 7.49 32.64
CA ARG A 106 19.19 7.22 32.40
C ARG A 106 18.32 8.12 33.26
N ALA A 107 17.24 8.63 32.68
CA ALA A 107 16.26 9.42 33.41
C ALA A 107 14.87 9.23 32.82
N ILE A 108 13.87 9.17 33.70
CA ILE A 108 12.48 9.40 33.31
C ILE A 108 12.28 10.91 33.21
N THR A 109 11.62 11.37 32.16
CA THR A 109 11.32 12.79 32.00
C THR A 109 9.84 13.04 31.85
N ALA A 110 9.36 14.18 32.32
CA ALA A 110 7.98 14.60 32.17
C ALA A 110 7.93 16.01 31.58
N GLU A 111 7.13 16.21 30.54
CA GLU A 111 6.92 17.50 29.88
C GLU A 111 5.44 17.68 29.53
N ILE A 112 5.04 18.93 29.30
CA ILE A 112 3.76 19.25 28.65
C ILE A 112 4.10 19.68 27.23
N ARG A 113 3.68 18.89 26.24
CA ARG A 113 3.97 19.15 24.83
C ARG A 113 2.67 19.18 24.05
N ASP A 114 2.42 20.28 23.36
CA ASP A 114 1.16 20.54 22.63
C ASP A 114 -0.12 20.38 23.47
N GLY A 115 -0.02 20.63 24.78
CA GLY A 115 -1.12 20.51 25.74
C GLY A 115 -1.32 19.10 26.31
N GLU A 116 -0.52 18.12 25.88
CA GLU A 116 -0.53 16.75 26.40
C GLU A 116 0.58 16.56 27.44
N PHE A 117 0.26 15.87 28.53
CA PHE A 117 1.26 15.51 29.54
C PHE A 117 1.97 14.22 29.09
N THR A 118 3.28 14.32 28.86
CA THR A 118 4.07 13.26 28.25
C THR A 118 5.17 12.81 29.20
N ILE A 119 5.30 11.50 29.35
CA ILE A 119 6.37 10.86 30.13
C ILE A 119 7.27 10.06 29.18
N PHE A 120 8.55 10.39 29.19
CA PHE A 120 9.58 9.68 28.45
C PHE A 120 10.22 8.60 29.33
N LEU A 121 10.16 7.36 28.89
CA LEU A 121 10.73 6.18 29.53
C LEU A 121 12.18 5.95 29.02
N PRO A 122 13.18 5.88 29.92
CA PRO A 122 14.54 5.56 29.54
C PRO A 122 14.69 4.07 29.21
N PRO A 123 15.79 3.65 28.53
CA PRO A 123 16.00 2.25 28.21
C PRO A 123 16.12 1.40 29.48
N MET A 124 15.35 0.32 29.55
CA MET A 124 15.31 -0.60 30.69
C MET A 124 16.15 -1.85 30.43
N PRO A 125 16.73 -2.46 31.48
CA PRO A 125 17.62 -3.62 31.32
C PRO A 125 16.86 -4.90 30.94
N ASP A 126 15.57 -4.97 31.27
CA ASP A 126 14.69 -6.10 31.02
C ASP A 126 13.22 -5.63 31.05
N PHE A 127 12.31 -6.54 30.74
CA PHE A 127 10.88 -6.27 30.69
C PHE A 127 10.23 -6.14 32.07
N ASP A 128 10.68 -6.91 33.06
CA ASP A 128 10.10 -6.88 34.39
C ASP A 128 10.25 -5.47 34.99
N ARG A 129 11.44 -4.87 34.84
CA ARG A 129 11.71 -3.48 35.26
C ARG A 129 10.96 -2.45 34.42
N PHE A 130 10.82 -2.69 33.11
CA PHE A 130 10.01 -1.82 32.25
C PHE A 130 8.54 -1.83 32.68
N SER A 131 7.96 -3.01 32.88
CA SER A 131 6.59 -3.20 33.33
C SER A 131 6.36 -2.61 34.72
N GLU A 132 7.29 -2.81 35.65
CA GLU A 132 7.26 -2.20 36.99
C GLU A 132 7.21 -0.67 36.91
N LEU A 133 8.01 -0.06 36.02
CA LEU A 133 8.00 1.40 35.82
C LEU A 133 6.68 1.90 35.23
N VAL A 134 6.17 1.23 34.19
CA VAL A 134 4.90 1.60 33.56
C VAL A 134 3.74 1.48 34.56
N ALA A 135 3.68 0.38 35.31
CA ALA A 135 2.69 0.18 36.36
C ALA A 135 2.79 1.25 37.46
N ARG A 136 4.02 1.67 37.82
CA ARG A 136 4.22 2.76 38.78
C ARG A 136 3.73 4.10 38.23
N VAL A 137 3.97 4.38 36.95
CA VAL A 137 3.44 5.58 36.29
C VAL A 137 1.91 5.57 36.32
N GLU A 138 1.29 4.45 35.92
CA GLU A 138 -0.16 4.28 35.95
C GLU A 138 -0.75 4.46 37.36
N GLN A 139 -0.12 3.86 38.38
CA GLN A 139 -0.55 4.02 39.77
C GLN A 139 -0.55 5.50 40.18
N VAL A 140 0.55 6.22 39.89
CA VAL A 140 0.69 7.63 40.28
C VAL A 140 -0.29 8.52 39.50
N THR A 141 -0.52 8.25 38.22
CA THR A 141 -1.48 9.03 37.42
C THR A 141 -2.91 8.84 37.91
N GLN A 142 -3.27 7.63 38.33
CA GLN A 142 -4.57 7.35 38.96
C GLN A 142 -4.70 7.98 40.36
N GLU A 143 -3.68 7.86 41.20
CA GLU A 143 -3.67 8.44 42.56
C GLU A 143 -3.83 9.97 42.55
N LEU A 144 -3.27 10.62 41.52
CA LEU A 144 -3.29 12.07 41.36
C LEU A 144 -4.44 12.58 40.48
N ASP A 145 -5.31 11.70 39.97
CA ASP A 145 -6.42 12.03 39.06
C ASP A 145 -5.96 12.87 37.85
N LEU A 146 -4.84 12.46 37.25
CA LEU A 146 -4.25 13.17 36.10
C LEU A 146 -5.00 12.83 34.80
N PRO A 147 -5.03 13.76 33.83
CA PRO A 147 -5.50 13.44 32.48
C PRO A 147 -4.64 12.32 31.85
N PRO A 148 -5.12 11.67 30.77
CA PRO A 148 -4.36 10.65 30.06
C PRO A 148 -2.93 11.11 29.74
N VAL A 149 -1.96 10.25 30.07
CA VAL A 149 -0.54 10.52 29.90
C VAL A 149 -0.02 9.81 28.67
N ALA A 150 0.65 10.55 27.79
CA ALA A 150 1.35 9.96 26.65
C ALA A 150 2.68 9.34 27.12
N LEU A 151 2.90 8.07 26.82
CA LEU A 151 4.18 7.40 27.07
C LEU A 151 5.03 7.43 25.82
N GLU A 152 6.28 7.87 25.97
CA GLU A 152 7.27 7.91 24.91
C GLU A 152 8.59 7.30 25.36
N GLY A 153 9.53 7.14 24.43
CA GLY A 153 10.89 6.75 24.74
C GLY A 153 11.23 5.37 24.22
N TYR A 154 12.00 4.63 25.00
CA TYR A 154 12.59 3.38 24.54
C TYR A 154 11.66 2.20 24.84
N PRO A 155 11.41 1.32 23.86
CA PRO A 155 10.69 0.07 24.12
C PRO A 155 11.54 -0.83 25.04
N PRO A 156 10.92 -1.82 25.72
CA PRO A 156 11.66 -2.84 26.42
C PRO A 156 12.56 -3.63 25.45
N ILE A 157 13.60 -4.29 25.97
CA ILE A 157 14.46 -5.17 25.17
C ILE A 157 13.59 -6.28 24.58
N PHE A 158 13.56 -6.38 23.26
CA PHE A 158 12.68 -7.31 22.55
C PHE A 158 12.92 -8.77 22.98
N ASP A 159 11.84 -9.43 23.39
CA ASP A 159 11.79 -10.88 23.57
C ASP A 159 10.96 -11.50 22.42
N PRO A 160 11.51 -12.47 21.67
CA PRO A 160 10.78 -13.19 20.63
C PRO A 160 9.49 -13.89 21.09
N ALA A 161 9.33 -14.14 22.40
CA ALA A 161 8.12 -14.74 22.96
C ALA A 161 6.95 -13.77 23.08
N TRP A 162 7.15 -12.47 22.88
CA TRP A 162 6.08 -11.47 23.02
C TRP A 162 5.22 -11.34 21.77
N GLU A 163 3.92 -11.24 22.00
CA GLU A 163 2.99 -10.74 21.02
C GLU A 163 3.08 -9.21 20.99
N CYS A 164 3.54 -8.67 19.86
CA CYS A 164 3.68 -7.24 19.66
C CYS A 164 2.69 -6.76 18.59
N LEU A 165 1.96 -5.70 18.88
CA LEU A 165 1.23 -4.91 17.90
C LEU A 165 1.89 -3.54 17.80
N SER A 166 2.24 -3.12 16.58
CA SER A 166 2.82 -1.80 16.35
C SER A 166 1.98 -0.97 15.38
N LEU A 167 1.94 0.33 15.66
CA LEU A 167 1.23 1.33 14.86
C LEU A 167 2.26 2.33 14.35
N ALA A 168 2.27 2.57 13.04
CA ALA A 168 3.11 3.58 12.41
C ALA A 168 2.27 4.48 11.49
N SER A 169 2.55 5.77 11.50
CA SER A 169 1.94 6.71 10.56
C SER A 169 2.62 6.61 9.19
N ASP A 170 1.85 6.44 8.13
CA ASP A 170 2.31 6.52 6.73
C ASP A 170 1.44 7.55 5.98
N PRO A 171 1.89 8.23 4.91
CA PRO A 171 1.11 9.31 4.29
C PRO A 171 -0.31 8.90 3.87
N GLY A 172 -1.28 9.33 4.67
CA GLY A 172 -2.71 9.11 4.43
C GLY A 172 -3.23 7.73 4.85
N VAL A 173 -2.47 6.94 5.61
CA VAL A 173 -2.88 5.66 6.21
C VAL A 173 -2.19 5.44 7.57
N ILE A 174 -2.65 4.46 8.35
CA ILE A 174 -1.95 3.97 9.54
C ILE A 174 -1.52 2.54 9.21
N GLU A 175 -0.21 2.28 9.28
CA GLU A 175 0.34 0.93 9.19
C GLU A 175 0.16 0.25 10.55
N VAL A 176 -0.44 -0.95 10.52
CA VAL A 176 -0.64 -1.77 11.71
C VAL A 176 0.06 -3.11 11.49
N ASN A 177 1.12 -3.36 12.24
CA ASN A 177 1.76 -4.68 12.25
C ASN A 177 1.06 -5.52 13.33
N LEU A 178 0.36 -6.56 12.87
CA LEU A 178 -0.37 -7.48 13.72
C LEU A 178 0.57 -8.56 14.29
N PRO A 179 0.29 -9.08 15.50
CA PRO A 179 1.00 -10.24 16.01
C PRO A 179 0.75 -11.48 15.13
N PRO A 180 1.63 -12.49 15.17
CA PRO A 180 1.41 -13.75 14.46
C PRO A 180 0.10 -14.42 14.89
N ALA A 181 -0.65 -14.95 13.93
CA ALA A 181 -1.83 -15.78 14.19
C ALA A 181 -1.51 -17.25 13.87
N VAL A 182 -1.67 -18.13 14.86
CA VAL A 182 -1.43 -19.58 14.71
C VAL A 182 -2.59 -20.25 13.99
N THR A 183 -3.82 -19.79 14.25
CA THR A 183 -5.04 -20.31 13.63
C THR A 183 -5.74 -19.29 12.74
N PHE A 184 -6.58 -19.76 11.81
CA PHE A 184 -7.42 -18.84 11.02
C PHE A 184 -8.43 -18.10 11.89
N SER A 185 -8.90 -18.74 12.97
CA SER A 185 -9.82 -18.13 13.93
C SER A 185 -9.19 -16.93 14.64
N GLU A 186 -7.93 -17.04 15.06
CA GLU A 186 -7.17 -15.93 15.65
C GLU A 186 -6.99 -14.79 14.65
N LEU A 187 -6.62 -15.10 13.40
CA LEU A 187 -6.51 -14.08 12.34
C LEU A 187 -7.85 -13.35 12.12
N CYS A 188 -8.96 -14.09 12.06
CA CYS A 188 -10.30 -13.52 11.95
C CYS A 188 -10.63 -12.59 13.12
N GLN A 189 -10.29 -12.98 14.34
CA GLN A 189 -10.52 -12.16 15.53
C GLN A 189 -9.67 -10.88 15.52
N GLY A 190 -8.39 -11.00 15.17
CA GLY A 190 -7.47 -9.86 15.08
C GLY A 190 -7.93 -8.85 14.02
N LEU A 191 -8.25 -9.31 12.81
CA LEU A 191 -8.72 -8.43 11.73
C LEU A 191 -10.09 -7.81 12.03
N ARG A 192 -11.00 -8.55 12.69
CA ARG A 192 -12.28 -8.00 13.15
C ARG A 192 -12.08 -6.86 14.15
N THR A 193 -11.25 -7.11 15.17
CA THR A 193 -10.94 -6.11 16.20
C THR A 193 -10.33 -4.86 15.58
N LEU A 194 -9.40 -5.03 14.63
CA LEU A 194 -8.79 -3.93 13.89
C LEU A 194 -9.84 -3.11 13.11
N HIS A 195 -10.71 -3.79 12.37
CA HIS A 195 -11.71 -3.13 11.54
C HIS A 195 -12.77 -2.38 12.37
N GLU A 196 -13.24 -2.99 13.46
CA GLU A 196 -14.18 -2.38 14.41
C GLU A 196 -13.53 -1.16 15.10
N SER A 197 -12.27 -1.28 15.54
CA SER A 197 -11.53 -0.18 16.15
C SER A 197 -11.33 0.99 15.19
N ALA A 198 -10.89 0.72 13.96
CA ALA A 198 -10.70 1.73 12.92
C ALA A 198 -12.03 2.45 12.60
N THR A 199 -13.12 1.70 12.45
CA THR A 199 -14.44 2.25 12.15
C THR A 199 -14.95 3.15 13.28
N SER A 200 -14.71 2.77 14.54
CA SER A 200 -15.17 3.52 15.72
C SER A 200 -14.61 4.94 15.81
N ILE A 201 -13.43 5.18 15.21
CA ILE A 201 -12.76 6.49 15.16
C ILE A 201 -12.86 7.14 13.76
N GLY A 202 -13.70 6.62 12.87
CA GLY A 202 -13.98 7.19 11.55
C GLY A 202 -12.94 6.88 10.47
N LEU A 203 -12.00 5.95 10.71
CA LEU A 203 -11.09 5.47 9.68
C LEU A 203 -11.81 4.47 8.77
N CYS A 204 -11.43 4.45 7.49
CA CYS A 204 -11.90 3.46 6.53
C CYS A 204 -10.83 3.16 5.48
N ALA A 205 -10.96 2.01 4.81
CA ALA A 205 -10.03 1.55 3.78
C ALA A 205 -10.44 1.96 2.35
N ARG A 206 -11.33 2.96 2.20
CA ARG A 206 -11.80 3.44 0.88
C ARG A 206 -11.68 4.94 0.70
N LYS A 207 -11.52 5.36 -0.56
CA LYS A 207 -11.48 6.76 -1.01
C LYS A 207 -12.46 6.98 -2.17
N LEU A 208 -13.04 8.18 -2.22
CA LEU A 208 -13.94 8.59 -3.31
C LEU A 208 -13.22 9.50 -4.29
N ALA A 209 -13.16 9.09 -5.56
CA ALA A 209 -12.64 9.91 -6.64
C ALA A 209 -13.65 10.98 -7.09
N PHE A 210 -13.17 11.99 -7.82
CA PHE A 210 -13.97 13.09 -8.34
C PHE A 210 -15.22 12.64 -9.10
N ASN A 211 -15.13 11.54 -9.85
CA ASN A 211 -16.23 11.01 -10.64
C ASN A 211 -17.14 10.03 -9.90
N GLY A 212 -16.99 9.92 -8.57
CA GLY A 212 -17.76 9.00 -7.73
C GLY A 212 -17.16 7.59 -7.63
N ARG A 213 -16.14 7.25 -8.42
CA ARG A 213 -15.50 5.93 -8.35
C ARG A 213 -14.88 5.70 -6.98
N ARG A 214 -15.08 4.51 -6.42
CA ARG A 214 -14.45 4.03 -5.19
C ARG A 214 -13.08 3.42 -5.47
N PHE A 215 -12.12 3.70 -4.60
CA PHE A 215 -10.77 3.16 -4.64
C PHE A 215 -10.33 2.71 -3.25
N GLY A 216 -9.38 1.78 -3.17
CA GLY A 216 -8.65 1.53 -1.94
C GLY A 216 -7.89 2.79 -1.49
N THR A 217 -7.53 2.87 -0.22
CA THR A 217 -6.71 3.98 0.28
C THR A 217 -5.31 4.02 -0.35
N GLY A 218 -4.86 2.92 -0.96
CA GLY A 218 -3.51 2.72 -1.47
C GLY A 218 -2.53 2.21 -0.41
N GLY A 219 -3.00 1.96 0.81
CA GLY A 219 -2.25 1.21 1.83
C GLY A 219 -2.26 -0.28 1.50
N GLY A 220 -1.11 -0.94 1.67
CA GLY A 220 -1.00 -2.38 1.52
C GLY A 220 -1.69 -3.14 2.67
N ALA A 221 -2.18 -4.33 2.38
CA ALA A 221 -2.56 -5.33 3.37
C ALA A 221 -1.72 -6.58 3.13
N HIS A 222 -0.42 -6.47 3.42
CA HIS A 222 0.50 -7.54 3.12
C HIS A 222 0.14 -8.80 3.91
N ILE A 223 0.26 -9.95 3.26
CA ILE A 223 -0.02 -11.25 3.88
C ILE A 223 1.31 -11.96 4.08
N LEU A 224 1.61 -12.28 5.33
CA LEU A 224 2.88 -12.89 5.71
C LEU A 224 2.67 -14.35 6.08
N PHE A 225 3.56 -15.21 5.60
CA PHE A 225 3.59 -16.62 5.94
C PHE A 225 4.97 -17.03 6.43
N GLY A 226 5.01 -17.86 7.48
CA GLY A 226 6.23 -18.42 8.05
C GLY A 226 5.89 -19.52 9.06
N GLY A 227 6.92 -20.07 9.69
CA GLY A 227 6.78 -20.98 10.84
C GLY A 227 7.03 -20.29 12.17
N PRO A 228 6.78 -20.98 13.29
CA PRO A 228 7.02 -20.45 14.64
C PRO A 228 8.53 -20.24 14.94
N SER A 229 9.40 -20.91 14.19
CA SER A 229 10.85 -20.76 14.23
C SER A 229 11.43 -20.97 12.83
N LEU A 230 12.71 -20.64 12.62
CA LEU A 230 13.41 -20.98 11.38
C LEU A 230 13.56 -22.50 11.20
N GLU A 231 13.70 -23.24 12.30
CA GLU A 231 13.83 -24.70 12.30
C GLU A 231 12.51 -25.36 11.90
N ASP A 232 11.38 -24.91 12.44
CA ASP A 232 10.04 -25.44 12.14
C ASP A 232 9.37 -24.74 10.95
N ASN A 233 10.14 -24.01 10.14
CA ASN A 233 9.59 -23.24 9.04
C ASN A 233 9.19 -24.13 7.86
N PRO A 234 7.95 -24.02 7.33
CA PRO A 234 7.50 -24.88 6.23
C PRO A 234 8.35 -24.72 4.96
N PHE A 235 8.89 -23.52 4.69
CA PHE A 235 9.74 -23.27 3.52
C PHE A 235 11.14 -23.87 3.67
N VAL A 236 11.62 -24.04 4.92
CA VAL A 236 12.89 -24.70 5.24
C VAL A 236 12.74 -26.21 5.19
N GLN A 237 11.65 -26.71 5.74
CA GLN A 237 11.30 -28.14 5.75
C GLN A 237 10.87 -28.64 4.37
N ARG A 238 10.41 -27.76 3.48
CA ARG A 238 9.94 -28.08 2.13
C ARG A 238 10.32 -26.95 1.14
N PRO A 239 11.59 -26.83 0.72
CA PRO A 239 12.05 -25.74 -0.14
C PRO A 239 11.31 -25.63 -1.49
N HIS A 240 10.81 -26.75 -2.01
CA HIS A 240 9.99 -26.80 -3.21
C HIS A 240 8.66 -26.03 -3.11
N LEU A 241 8.18 -25.76 -1.89
CA LEU A 241 6.96 -25.00 -1.65
C LEU A 241 7.09 -23.58 -2.21
N LEU A 242 8.24 -22.92 -1.97
CA LEU A 242 8.53 -21.60 -2.54
C LEU A 242 8.58 -21.65 -4.06
N ALA A 243 9.22 -22.67 -4.62
CA ALA A 243 9.31 -22.83 -6.06
C ALA A 243 7.93 -23.00 -6.71
N SER A 244 7.09 -23.84 -6.10
CA SER A 244 5.71 -24.07 -6.55
C SER A 244 4.87 -22.81 -6.47
N PHE A 245 4.97 -22.09 -5.34
CA PHE A 245 4.21 -20.88 -5.09
C PHE A 245 4.59 -19.75 -6.05
N ILE A 246 5.90 -19.53 -6.27
CA ILE A 246 6.39 -18.51 -7.22
C ILE A 246 5.94 -18.85 -8.65
N ARG A 247 6.02 -20.11 -9.09
CA ARG A 247 5.51 -20.51 -10.42
C ARG A 247 4.02 -20.27 -10.55
N PHE A 248 3.24 -20.57 -9.52
CA PHE A 248 1.79 -20.42 -9.53
C PHE A 248 1.37 -18.94 -9.57
N LEU A 249 2.01 -18.08 -8.78
CA LEU A 249 1.86 -16.61 -8.88
C LEU A 249 2.23 -16.11 -10.29
N GLY A 250 3.32 -16.65 -10.86
CA GLY A 250 3.74 -16.39 -12.23
C GLY A 250 2.68 -16.79 -13.27
N ALA A 251 2.01 -17.93 -13.06
CA ALA A 251 1.00 -18.46 -13.98
C ALA A 251 -0.29 -17.65 -13.99
N HIS A 252 -0.68 -17.10 -12.84
CA HIS A 252 -1.97 -16.46 -12.64
C HIS A 252 -1.85 -14.98 -12.29
N PRO A 253 -1.84 -14.07 -13.28
CA PRO A 253 -1.85 -12.63 -13.05
C PRO A 253 -3.01 -12.15 -12.15
N SER A 254 -4.12 -12.88 -12.10
CA SER A 254 -5.26 -12.55 -11.23
C SER A 254 -4.90 -12.50 -9.75
N LEU A 255 -3.93 -13.30 -9.30
CA LEU A 255 -3.44 -13.31 -7.92
C LEU A 255 -2.75 -12.01 -7.50
N SER A 256 -2.46 -11.13 -8.45
CA SER A 256 -1.88 -9.81 -8.17
C SER A 256 -2.75 -8.68 -8.68
N TYR A 257 -3.20 -8.75 -9.94
CA TYR A 257 -3.95 -7.67 -10.56
C TYR A 257 -5.33 -7.43 -9.92
N CYS A 258 -5.96 -8.48 -9.39
CA CYS A 258 -7.25 -8.35 -8.69
C CYS A 258 -7.11 -7.76 -7.29
N PHE A 259 -5.94 -7.88 -6.65
CA PHE A 259 -5.76 -7.52 -5.24
C PHE A 259 -4.81 -6.33 -5.03
N THR A 260 -3.97 -5.96 -5.99
CA THR A 260 -3.08 -4.77 -5.91
C THR A 260 -3.89 -3.48 -6.00
N GLY A 261 -3.33 -2.32 -5.66
CA GLY A 261 -3.97 -1.01 -5.85
C GLY A 261 -4.31 -0.64 -7.31
N ALA A 262 -4.93 0.52 -7.53
CA ALA A 262 -5.32 1.02 -8.86
C ALA A 262 -4.14 1.23 -9.82
N TYR A 263 -2.93 1.27 -9.27
CA TYR A 263 -1.68 1.51 -9.96
C TYR A 263 -1.02 0.15 -10.26
N LEU A 264 -1.19 -0.37 -11.48
CA LEU A 264 -0.53 -1.60 -11.93
C LEU A 264 0.70 -1.33 -12.79
N GLY A 265 1.50 -2.37 -13.01
CA GLY A 265 2.65 -2.38 -13.90
C GLY A 265 4.00 -2.17 -13.20
N PRO A 266 5.09 -2.01 -13.97
CA PRO A 266 6.47 -2.09 -13.48
C PRO A 266 6.85 -1.08 -12.40
N SER A 267 6.14 0.05 -12.35
CA SER A 267 6.39 1.14 -11.41
C SER A 267 5.47 1.13 -10.19
N CYS A 268 4.60 0.13 -10.04
CA CYS A 268 3.68 0.03 -8.90
C CYS A 268 4.42 -0.27 -7.58
N GLN A 269 3.67 -0.41 -6.49
CA GLN A 269 4.24 -0.69 -5.18
C GLN A 269 4.88 -2.08 -5.09
N ALA A 270 4.29 -3.06 -5.76
CA ALA A 270 4.68 -4.47 -5.72
C ALA A 270 4.60 -5.14 -7.11
N PRO A 271 5.44 -4.75 -8.09
CA PRO A 271 5.41 -5.31 -9.44
C PRO A 271 5.73 -6.81 -9.46
N ARG A 272 5.17 -7.48 -10.47
CA ARG A 272 5.46 -8.88 -10.75
C ARG A 272 6.87 -9.07 -11.29
N PRO A 273 7.53 -10.23 -11.08
CA PRO A 273 8.85 -10.49 -11.63
C PRO A 273 8.93 -10.32 -13.15
N ASP A 274 7.88 -10.71 -13.87
CA ASP A 274 7.77 -10.63 -15.33
C ASP A 274 7.47 -9.23 -15.89
N GLU A 275 7.32 -8.24 -15.01
CA GLU A 275 7.22 -6.81 -15.35
C GLU A 275 8.49 -6.03 -15.00
N THR A 276 9.49 -6.68 -14.40
CA THR A 276 10.68 -6.00 -13.85
C THR A 276 11.84 -6.02 -14.85
N ILE A 277 13.04 -6.37 -14.40
CA ILE A 277 14.27 -6.30 -15.18
C ILE A 277 14.22 -7.32 -16.33
N PRO A 278 14.39 -6.90 -17.60
CA PRO A 278 14.43 -7.84 -18.73
C PRO A 278 15.55 -8.87 -18.57
N GLY A 279 15.24 -10.14 -18.84
CA GLY A 279 16.19 -11.27 -18.72
C GLY A 279 16.32 -11.87 -17.33
N LEU A 280 15.63 -11.32 -16.32
CA LEU A 280 15.68 -11.85 -14.95
C LEU A 280 14.89 -13.16 -14.78
N LEU A 281 13.91 -13.41 -15.65
CA LEU A 281 13.04 -14.59 -15.55
C LEU A 281 13.77 -15.90 -15.84
N GLU A 282 14.76 -15.88 -16.72
CA GLU A 282 15.60 -17.04 -17.01
C GLU A 282 16.43 -17.43 -15.78
N GLU A 283 17.01 -16.43 -15.09
CA GLU A 283 17.75 -16.65 -13.84
C GLU A 283 16.83 -17.11 -12.70
N LEU A 284 15.62 -16.54 -12.61
CA LEU A 284 14.60 -17.00 -11.67
C LEU A 284 14.25 -18.46 -11.91
N GLU A 285 14.05 -18.87 -13.16
CA GLU A 285 13.73 -20.25 -13.51
C GLU A 285 14.82 -21.26 -13.08
N ILE A 286 16.09 -20.88 -13.24
CA ILE A 286 17.23 -21.67 -12.75
C ILE A 286 17.19 -21.80 -11.22
N ALA A 287 16.94 -20.70 -10.50
CA ALA A 287 16.84 -20.70 -9.04
C ALA A 287 15.66 -21.55 -8.53
N LEU A 288 14.51 -21.51 -9.21
CA LEU A 288 13.36 -22.35 -8.89
C LEU A 288 13.67 -23.84 -9.10
N GLY A 289 14.42 -24.18 -10.16
CA GLY A 289 14.93 -25.54 -10.36
C GLY A 289 15.89 -26.01 -9.26
N ALA A 290 16.73 -25.10 -8.73
CA ALA A 290 17.57 -25.41 -7.58
C ALA A 290 16.72 -25.73 -6.33
N LEU A 291 15.71 -24.90 -6.04
CA LEU A 291 14.79 -25.11 -4.91
C LEU A 291 14.04 -26.45 -4.97
N ASP A 292 13.68 -26.93 -6.17
CA ASP A 292 12.99 -28.21 -6.35
C ASP A 292 13.83 -29.42 -5.91
N THR A 293 15.16 -29.30 -6.04
CA THR A 293 16.13 -30.39 -5.79
C THR A 293 16.82 -30.30 -4.43
N LEU A 294 16.63 -29.20 -3.70
CA LEU A 294 17.20 -29.03 -2.36
C LEU A 294 16.70 -30.11 -1.40
N ARG A 295 17.62 -30.65 -0.62
CA ARG A 295 17.30 -31.58 0.48
C ARG A 295 16.70 -30.81 1.64
N ALA A 296 15.69 -31.40 2.26
CA ALA A 296 15.07 -30.88 3.47
C ALA A 296 15.71 -31.49 4.74
N PRO A 297 15.84 -30.72 5.84
CA PRO A 297 15.68 -29.26 5.90
C PRO A 297 16.80 -28.56 5.12
N ALA A 298 16.46 -27.47 4.43
CA ALA A 298 17.42 -26.68 3.66
C ALA A 298 18.06 -25.57 4.51
N ASP A 299 19.21 -25.03 4.10
CA ASP A 299 19.79 -23.84 4.75
C ASP A 299 18.93 -22.59 4.44
N PRO A 300 18.31 -21.93 5.44
CA PRO A 300 17.49 -20.75 5.22
C PRO A 300 18.26 -19.58 4.56
N GLN A 301 19.56 -19.44 4.86
CA GLN A 301 20.40 -18.41 4.25
C GLN A 301 20.71 -18.71 2.79
N PHE A 302 20.74 -19.99 2.41
CA PHE A 302 20.88 -20.36 1.01
C PHE A 302 19.61 -20.08 0.22
N ILE A 303 18.42 -20.39 0.78
CA ILE A 303 17.13 -20.03 0.18
C ILE A 303 17.02 -18.52 -0.05
N ASP A 304 17.34 -17.71 0.97
CA ASP A 304 17.34 -16.24 0.86
C ASP A 304 18.25 -15.76 -0.28
N ARG A 305 19.51 -16.22 -0.30
CA ARG A 305 20.49 -15.85 -1.33
C ARG A 305 20.08 -16.28 -2.73
N LEU A 306 19.37 -17.40 -2.88
CA LEU A 306 18.84 -17.85 -4.18
C LEU A 306 17.80 -16.89 -4.73
N LEU A 307 16.91 -16.34 -3.88
CA LEU A 307 15.73 -15.60 -4.33
C LEU A 307 15.86 -14.08 -4.24
N ARG A 308 16.62 -13.55 -3.27
CA ARG A 308 16.58 -12.11 -2.96
C ARG A 308 17.02 -11.22 -4.10
N SER A 309 17.87 -11.70 -5.00
CA SER A 309 18.35 -10.94 -6.16
C SER A 309 17.51 -11.17 -7.41
N LEU A 310 16.43 -11.95 -7.31
CA LEU A 310 15.54 -12.32 -8.42
C LEU A 310 14.11 -11.83 -8.18
N LEU A 311 13.71 -11.66 -6.93
CA LEU A 311 12.43 -11.07 -6.52
C LEU A 311 12.64 -9.60 -6.12
N LEU A 312 12.60 -8.73 -7.11
CA LEU A 312 12.98 -7.31 -7.02
C LEU A 312 11.99 -6.43 -7.77
N ASP A 313 11.90 -5.14 -7.42
CA ASP A 313 11.36 -4.13 -8.33
C ASP A 313 12.38 -3.73 -9.42
N TRP A 314 11.94 -2.88 -10.36
CA TRP A 314 12.81 -2.34 -11.42
C TRP A 314 14.06 -1.59 -10.92
N HIS A 315 14.09 -1.14 -9.66
CA HIS A 315 15.23 -0.44 -9.05
C HIS A 315 16.12 -1.37 -8.21
N GLY A 316 15.86 -2.68 -8.21
CA GLY A 316 16.59 -3.64 -7.40
C GLY A 316 16.17 -3.66 -5.92
N ASN A 317 14.97 -3.18 -5.59
CA ASN A 317 14.46 -3.16 -4.23
C ASN A 317 13.66 -4.43 -3.91
N THR A 318 14.16 -5.26 -2.98
CA THR A 318 13.51 -6.49 -2.50
C THR A 318 12.20 -6.23 -1.76
N HIS A 319 12.13 -5.12 -1.02
CA HIS A 319 10.94 -4.71 -0.26
C HIS A 319 9.78 -4.24 -1.17
N ARG A 320 9.99 -4.19 -2.49
CA ARG A 320 8.97 -3.80 -3.46
C ARG A 320 8.63 -4.91 -4.44
N ALA A 321 9.02 -6.16 -4.17
CA ALA A 321 8.61 -7.28 -4.99
C ALA A 321 7.15 -7.71 -4.69
N GLU A 322 6.44 -8.26 -5.68
CA GLU A 322 5.15 -8.94 -5.52
C GLU A 322 5.17 -9.95 -4.37
N LEU A 323 6.18 -10.82 -4.36
CA LEU A 323 6.53 -11.71 -3.26
C LEU A 323 7.88 -11.28 -2.68
N CYS A 324 7.86 -10.72 -1.47
CA CYS A 324 9.03 -10.22 -0.79
C CYS A 324 9.63 -11.27 0.15
N VAL A 325 10.93 -11.48 0.04
CA VAL A 325 11.71 -12.38 0.92
C VAL A 325 12.64 -11.62 1.87
N ASP A 326 12.50 -10.28 1.97
CA ASP A 326 13.42 -9.44 2.74
C ASP A 326 13.40 -9.71 4.24
N LYS A 327 12.28 -10.24 4.75
CA LYS A 327 12.09 -10.66 6.15
C LYS A 327 12.37 -12.16 6.36
N PHE A 328 12.84 -12.88 5.34
CA PHE A 328 13.10 -14.32 5.44
C PHE A 328 14.42 -14.59 6.18
N CYS A 329 15.58 -14.37 5.55
CA CYS A 329 16.90 -14.53 6.18
C CYS A 329 17.93 -13.51 5.69
N ASN A 330 17.50 -12.25 5.51
CA ASN A 330 18.37 -11.17 5.05
C ASN A 330 19.42 -10.81 6.12
N PRO A 331 20.73 -10.95 5.83
CA PRO A 331 21.79 -10.64 6.80
C PRO A 331 22.05 -9.13 6.95
N PHE A 332 21.51 -8.30 6.06
CA PHE A 332 21.78 -6.86 6.00
C PHE A 332 20.75 -6.01 6.76
N SER A 333 19.68 -6.62 7.28
CA SER A 333 18.63 -5.93 8.05
C SER A 333 18.52 -6.51 9.46
N PRO A 334 18.49 -5.68 10.52
CA PRO A 334 18.29 -6.14 11.90
C PRO A 334 17.02 -6.98 12.10
N GLY A 335 15.96 -6.70 11.34
CA GLY A 335 14.69 -7.46 11.32
C GLY A 335 14.55 -8.42 10.14
N GLY A 336 15.62 -8.72 9.40
CA GLY A 336 15.58 -9.48 8.16
C GLY A 336 15.48 -11.01 8.31
N ARG A 337 15.53 -11.52 9.54
CA ARG A 337 15.68 -12.98 9.83
C ARG A 337 14.48 -13.56 10.58
N LEU A 338 13.27 -13.18 10.18
CA LEU A 338 12.03 -13.65 10.78
C LEU A 338 11.54 -14.98 10.17
N GLY A 339 12.12 -15.43 9.06
CA GLY A 339 11.69 -16.64 8.36
C GLY A 339 10.35 -16.48 7.62
N VAL A 340 9.91 -15.25 7.37
CA VAL A 340 8.62 -14.99 6.72
C VAL A 340 8.80 -14.53 5.28
N ILE A 341 7.91 -14.99 4.41
CA ILE A 341 7.68 -14.39 3.09
C ILE A 341 6.47 -13.45 3.18
N GLU A 342 6.46 -12.40 2.38
CA GLU A 342 5.45 -11.35 2.42
C GLU A 342 4.86 -11.13 1.03
N LEU A 343 3.56 -11.42 0.85
CA LEU A 343 2.80 -11.07 -0.34
C LEU A 343 2.43 -9.59 -0.25
N ARG A 344 2.97 -8.79 -1.18
CA ARG A 344 2.81 -7.33 -1.15
C ARG A 344 1.85 -6.80 -2.20
N ALA A 345 1.52 -7.61 -3.21
CA ALA A 345 0.55 -7.29 -4.25
C ALA A 345 -0.92 -7.37 -3.78
N VAL A 346 -1.18 -6.95 -2.53
CA VAL A 346 -2.50 -6.95 -1.88
C VAL A 346 -2.70 -5.59 -1.21
N GLU A 347 -3.70 -4.85 -1.65
CA GLU A 347 -4.17 -3.61 -1.02
C GLU A 347 -5.13 -3.91 0.13
N MET A 348 -5.27 -2.97 1.06
CA MET A 348 -6.30 -3.07 2.09
C MET A 348 -7.70 -3.02 1.46
N MET A 349 -8.41 -4.15 1.56
CA MET A 349 -9.77 -4.28 1.08
C MET A 349 -10.74 -3.42 1.90
N PRO A 350 -11.79 -2.86 1.27
CA PRO A 350 -12.72 -1.95 1.95
C PRO A 350 -13.53 -2.62 3.05
N GLU A 351 -13.84 -3.91 2.90
CA GLU A 351 -14.67 -4.69 3.82
C GLU A 351 -13.87 -5.85 4.42
N LEU A 352 -14.15 -6.20 5.68
CA LEU A 352 -13.45 -7.27 6.42
C LEU A 352 -13.52 -8.61 5.70
N GLU A 353 -14.70 -8.99 5.20
CA GLU A 353 -14.95 -10.29 4.58
C GLU A 353 -14.13 -10.48 3.30
N MET A 354 -13.92 -9.41 2.53
CA MET A 354 -13.04 -9.43 1.37
C MET A 354 -11.60 -9.73 1.79
N ASN A 355 -11.11 -9.07 2.85
CA ASN A 355 -9.76 -9.30 3.36
C ASN A 355 -9.57 -10.76 3.85
N LEU A 356 -10.56 -11.29 4.58
CA LEU A 356 -10.55 -12.68 5.04
C LEU A 356 -10.59 -13.68 3.88
N ALA A 357 -11.36 -13.42 2.82
CA ALA A 357 -11.40 -14.28 1.64
C ALA A 357 -10.03 -14.35 0.94
N VAL A 358 -9.33 -13.22 0.81
CA VAL A 358 -7.97 -13.18 0.22
C VAL A 358 -6.96 -13.93 1.10
N ASN A 359 -7.01 -13.76 2.42
CA ASN A 359 -6.16 -14.52 3.35
C ASN A 359 -6.39 -16.04 3.24
N LEU A 360 -7.66 -16.45 3.17
CA LEU A 360 -8.00 -17.86 3.04
C LEU A 360 -7.57 -18.45 1.69
N LEU A 361 -7.69 -17.68 0.60
CA LEU A 361 -7.21 -18.07 -0.73
C LEU A 361 -5.72 -18.43 -0.71
N PHE A 362 -4.87 -17.51 -0.25
CA PHE A 362 -3.42 -17.74 -0.24
C PHE A 362 -3.01 -18.84 0.74
N ARG A 363 -3.68 -18.94 1.89
CA ARG A 363 -3.48 -20.06 2.82
C ARG A 363 -3.86 -21.40 2.18
N GLY A 364 -4.96 -21.45 1.43
CA GLY A 364 -5.40 -22.62 0.68
C GLY A 364 -4.37 -23.04 -0.36
N LEU A 365 -3.85 -22.09 -1.14
CA LEU A 365 -2.81 -22.35 -2.15
C LEU A 365 -1.54 -22.95 -1.53
N LEU A 366 -1.03 -22.33 -0.47
CA LEU A 366 0.14 -22.86 0.23
C LEU A 366 -0.12 -24.25 0.82
N THR A 367 -1.32 -24.48 1.38
CA THR A 367 -1.70 -25.79 1.92
C THR A 367 -1.68 -26.87 0.85
N VAL A 368 -2.31 -26.63 -0.31
CA VAL A 368 -2.28 -27.57 -1.44
C VAL A 368 -0.85 -27.82 -1.90
N MET A 369 -0.04 -26.76 -2.02
CA MET A 369 1.33 -26.86 -2.51
C MET A 369 2.31 -27.52 -1.54
N MET A 370 1.94 -27.72 -0.27
CA MET A 370 2.72 -28.54 0.67
C MET A 370 2.72 -30.02 0.27
N GLU A 371 1.68 -30.48 -0.42
CA GLU A 371 1.52 -31.87 -0.87
C GLU A 371 1.66 -32.00 -2.40
N HIS A 372 1.28 -30.96 -3.15
CA HIS A 372 1.28 -30.95 -4.60
C HIS A 372 2.33 -29.98 -5.18
N ARG A 373 3.32 -30.53 -5.89
CA ARG A 373 4.38 -29.72 -6.50
C ARG A 373 3.92 -29.10 -7.82
N VAL A 374 4.08 -27.79 -7.95
CA VAL A 374 3.93 -27.10 -9.24
C VAL A 374 5.31 -27.09 -9.92
N THR A 375 5.43 -27.90 -10.96
CA THR A 375 6.68 -28.08 -11.73
C THR A 375 6.53 -27.56 -13.16
N GLY A 376 7.65 -27.27 -13.81
CA GLY A 376 7.68 -26.82 -15.21
C GLY A 376 8.38 -25.47 -15.37
N PRO A 377 8.44 -24.96 -16.60
CA PRO A 377 9.04 -23.67 -16.90
C PRO A 377 8.25 -22.54 -16.24
N PHE A 378 8.91 -21.41 -15.94
CA PHE A 378 8.19 -20.25 -15.44
C PHE A 378 7.38 -19.61 -16.59
N PRO A 379 6.11 -19.24 -16.38
CA PRO A 379 5.25 -18.70 -17.44
C PRO A 379 5.82 -17.46 -18.13
N ARG A 380 5.56 -17.31 -19.43
CA ARG A 380 6.03 -16.18 -20.26
C ARG A 380 4.86 -15.50 -20.94
N HIS A 381 4.15 -14.64 -20.21
CA HIS A 381 2.95 -13.96 -20.70
C HIS A 381 3.25 -12.86 -21.74
N GLY A 382 4.42 -12.22 -21.66
CA GLY A 382 4.84 -11.16 -22.57
C GLY A 382 3.80 -10.03 -22.66
N MET A 383 3.44 -9.64 -23.89
CA MET A 383 2.48 -8.55 -24.10
C MET A 383 1.06 -8.83 -23.59
N ALA A 384 0.71 -10.09 -23.32
CA ALA A 384 -0.61 -10.45 -22.84
C ALA A 384 -0.93 -9.82 -21.47
N LEU A 385 0.08 -9.61 -20.62
CA LEU A 385 -0.06 -8.99 -19.29
C LEU A 385 -0.70 -7.60 -19.39
N HIS A 386 -0.17 -6.76 -20.28
CA HIS A 386 -0.57 -5.35 -20.43
C HIS A 386 -1.68 -5.16 -21.48
N ASP A 387 -2.27 -6.26 -21.93
CA ASP A 387 -3.35 -6.31 -22.90
C ASP A 387 -4.55 -7.09 -22.35
N ARG A 388 -4.61 -8.41 -22.59
CA ARG A 388 -5.80 -9.21 -22.26
C ARG A 388 -6.01 -9.41 -20.75
N PHE A 389 -4.94 -9.56 -19.96
CA PHE A 389 -5.06 -9.77 -18.50
C PHE A 389 -5.48 -8.50 -17.75
N LEU A 390 -5.54 -7.34 -18.42
CA LEU A 390 -6.16 -6.14 -17.86
C LEU A 390 -7.68 -6.10 -18.05
N LEU A 391 -8.24 -7.06 -18.81
CA LEU A 391 -9.66 -7.09 -19.16
C LEU A 391 -10.44 -7.96 -18.15
N PRO A 392 -11.56 -7.46 -17.59
CA PRO A 392 -12.36 -8.14 -16.56
C PRO A 392 -12.71 -9.59 -16.88
N LEU A 393 -13.09 -9.91 -18.13
CA LEU A 393 -13.48 -11.27 -18.50
C LEU A 393 -12.30 -12.25 -18.36
N VAL A 394 -11.13 -11.85 -18.87
CA VAL A 394 -9.95 -12.71 -18.95
C VAL A 394 -9.33 -12.91 -17.58
N ILE A 395 -9.22 -11.84 -16.78
CA ILE A 395 -8.66 -11.94 -15.43
C ILE A 395 -9.59 -12.69 -14.47
N GLN A 396 -10.91 -12.63 -14.70
CA GLN A 396 -11.87 -13.45 -13.96
C GLN A 396 -11.75 -14.93 -14.33
N GLN A 397 -11.60 -15.26 -15.61
CA GLN A 397 -11.36 -16.64 -16.05
C GLN A 397 -10.06 -17.22 -15.47
N ASP A 398 -8.97 -16.45 -15.49
CA ASP A 398 -7.71 -16.83 -14.85
C ASP A 398 -7.90 -17.10 -13.35
N PHE A 399 -8.72 -16.29 -12.67
CA PHE A 399 -9.03 -16.50 -11.26
C PHE A 399 -9.94 -17.72 -11.01
N GLU A 400 -10.89 -17.99 -11.92
CA GLU A 400 -11.72 -19.19 -11.86
C GLU A 400 -10.87 -20.47 -12.00
N GLU A 401 -9.83 -20.45 -12.83
CA GLU A 401 -8.84 -21.54 -12.91
C GLU A 401 -8.09 -21.75 -11.59
N VAL A 402 -7.76 -20.67 -10.86
CA VAL A 402 -7.17 -20.75 -9.52
C VAL A 402 -8.13 -21.43 -8.53
N LEU A 403 -9.41 -21.08 -8.56
CA LEU A 403 -10.42 -21.69 -7.69
C LEU A 403 -10.68 -23.15 -8.05
N GLU A 404 -10.67 -23.50 -9.34
CA GLU A 404 -10.76 -24.88 -9.81
C GLU A 404 -9.53 -25.71 -9.38
N PHE A 405 -8.34 -25.13 -9.43
CA PHE A 405 -7.13 -25.75 -8.88
C PHE A 405 -7.30 -26.09 -7.40
N LEU A 406 -7.81 -25.17 -6.58
CA LEU A 406 -8.08 -25.45 -5.16
C LEU A 406 -9.17 -26.51 -4.96
N SER A 407 -10.29 -26.40 -5.69
CA SER A 407 -11.42 -27.32 -5.58
C SER A 407 -11.04 -28.75 -5.97
N SER A 408 -10.25 -28.91 -7.04
CA SER A 408 -9.71 -30.22 -7.46
C SER A 408 -8.77 -30.86 -6.43
N HIS A 409 -8.27 -30.09 -5.48
CA HIS A 409 -7.46 -30.55 -4.34
C HIS A 409 -8.22 -30.52 -3.00
N GLY A 410 -9.56 -30.45 -3.04
CA GLY A 410 -10.43 -30.57 -1.88
C GLY A 410 -10.62 -29.29 -1.06
N ILE A 411 -10.23 -28.12 -1.59
CA ILE A 411 -10.49 -26.81 -0.97
C ILE A 411 -11.47 -26.03 -1.83
N ASP A 412 -12.75 -26.05 -1.44
CA ASP A 412 -13.81 -25.34 -2.16
C ASP A 412 -13.95 -23.90 -1.66
N LEU A 413 -13.50 -22.94 -2.49
CA LEU A 413 -13.73 -21.52 -2.29
C LEU A 413 -14.65 -20.98 -3.39
N PRO A 414 -15.90 -20.61 -3.08
CA PRO A 414 -16.85 -20.22 -4.10
C PRO A 414 -16.52 -18.83 -4.66
N MET A 415 -16.61 -18.68 -5.99
CA MET A 415 -16.39 -17.40 -6.69
C MET A 415 -17.27 -16.26 -6.17
N SER A 416 -18.42 -16.57 -5.55
CA SER A 416 -19.29 -15.58 -4.92
C SER A 416 -18.62 -14.81 -3.78
N TRP A 417 -17.63 -15.38 -3.09
CA TRP A 417 -16.88 -14.67 -2.03
C TRP A 417 -15.96 -13.59 -2.59
N PHE A 418 -15.45 -13.79 -3.81
CA PHE A 418 -14.51 -12.87 -4.45
C PHE A 418 -15.20 -11.88 -5.38
N ARG A 419 -16.42 -12.17 -5.86
CA ARG A 419 -17.19 -11.28 -6.72
C ARG A 419 -17.27 -9.82 -6.22
N PRO A 420 -17.45 -9.53 -4.92
CA PRO A 420 -17.39 -8.16 -4.42
C PRO A 420 -16.06 -7.44 -4.72
N ILE A 421 -14.92 -8.14 -4.69
CA ILE A 421 -13.60 -7.60 -5.02
C ILE A 421 -13.57 -7.23 -6.51
N PHE A 422 -14.05 -8.11 -7.40
CA PHE A 422 -14.15 -7.83 -8.83
C PHE A 422 -15.03 -6.61 -9.12
N GLU A 423 -16.18 -6.49 -8.44
CA GLU A 423 -17.06 -5.31 -8.59
C GLU A 423 -16.43 -4.03 -8.04
N PHE A 424 -15.65 -4.10 -6.97
CA PHE A 424 -14.93 -2.95 -6.44
C PHE A 424 -13.83 -2.46 -7.41
N ARG A 425 -13.09 -3.41 -8.01
CA ARG A 425 -11.93 -3.14 -8.87
C ARG A 425 -12.32 -2.77 -10.29
N MET A 426 -13.28 -3.50 -10.84
CA MET A 426 -13.74 -3.46 -12.23
C MET A 426 -15.27 -3.31 -12.30
N PRO A 427 -15.82 -2.22 -11.75
CA PRO A 427 -17.25 -2.01 -11.63
C PRO A 427 -17.97 -1.99 -12.98
N LEU A 428 -19.23 -2.40 -12.96
CA LEU A 428 -20.15 -2.20 -14.06
C LEU A 428 -20.38 -0.71 -14.32
N LEU A 429 -20.16 -0.27 -15.55
CA LEU A 429 -20.35 1.11 -15.99
C LEU A 429 -21.70 1.29 -16.70
N GLY A 430 -22.14 0.28 -17.43
CA GLY A 430 -23.40 0.26 -18.14
C GLY A 430 -23.71 -1.13 -18.69
N ALA A 431 -25.00 -1.45 -18.81
CA ALA A 431 -25.44 -2.69 -19.40
C ALA A 431 -26.81 -2.53 -20.05
N TRP A 432 -27.12 -3.39 -21.00
CA TRP A 432 -28.44 -3.51 -21.57
C TRP A 432 -28.65 -4.91 -22.16
N ARG A 433 -29.91 -5.37 -22.19
CA ARG A 433 -30.32 -6.67 -22.73
C ARG A 433 -31.53 -6.53 -23.63
N SER A 434 -31.56 -7.26 -24.75
CA SER A 434 -32.74 -7.41 -25.62
C SER A 434 -32.62 -8.64 -26.50
N ASP A 435 -33.73 -9.34 -26.71
CA ASP A 435 -33.91 -10.40 -27.71
C ASP A 435 -32.71 -11.33 -27.90
N GLY A 436 -32.24 -11.97 -26.82
CA GLY A 436 -31.12 -12.93 -26.86
C GLY A 436 -29.72 -12.31 -26.99
N LEU A 437 -29.60 -10.98 -26.88
CA LEU A 437 -28.34 -10.25 -26.82
C LEU A 437 -28.20 -9.50 -25.49
N GLU A 438 -27.05 -9.66 -24.86
CA GLU A 438 -26.62 -8.91 -23.68
C GLU A 438 -25.36 -8.12 -24.00
N PHE A 439 -25.38 -6.83 -23.68
CA PHE A 439 -24.22 -5.94 -23.76
C PHE A 439 -23.83 -5.50 -22.35
N GLU A 440 -22.53 -5.55 -22.06
CA GLU A 440 -21.94 -5.09 -20.82
C GLU A 440 -20.73 -4.20 -21.10
N LEU A 441 -20.67 -3.07 -20.39
CA LEU A 441 -19.55 -2.16 -20.34
C LEU A 441 -19.00 -2.14 -18.91
N ARG A 442 -17.75 -2.59 -18.73
CA ARG A 442 -17.06 -2.61 -17.44
C ARG A 442 -15.80 -1.76 -17.45
N GLN A 443 -15.48 -1.20 -16.29
CA GLN A 443 -14.17 -0.64 -16.05
C GLN A 443 -13.14 -1.76 -16.14
N ALA A 444 -12.08 -1.56 -16.94
CA ALA A 444 -10.96 -2.48 -17.00
C ALA A 444 -9.79 -1.93 -16.16
N LEU A 445 -8.79 -2.78 -15.93
CA LEU A 445 -7.55 -2.39 -15.29
C LEU A 445 -6.69 -1.58 -16.26
N GLU A 446 -5.83 -0.72 -15.74
CA GLU A 446 -4.91 0.09 -16.56
C GLU A 446 -3.57 0.26 -15.86
N ILE A 447 -2.53 0.48 -16.67
CA ILE A 447 -1.17 0.72 -16.20
C ILE A 447 -0.89 2.21 -16.33
N TRP A 448 -0.57 2.83 -15.20
CA TRP A 448 -0.15 4.23 -15.15
C TRP A 448 1.35 4.29 -14.89
N SER A 449 2.10 4.55 -15.95
CA SER A 449 3.55 4.63 -15.88
C SER A 449 4.02 5.83 -15.07
N ALA A 450 5.11 5.66 -14.33
CA ALA A 450 5.81 6.76 -13.69
C ALA A 450 6.27 7.82 -14.71
N MET A 451 6.15 9.09 -14.33
CA MET A 451 6.62 10.24 -15.12
C MET A 451 8.03 10.66 -14.68
N GLY A 452 8.85 11.16 -15.62
CA GLY A 452 10.20 11.68 -15.34
C GLY A 452 10.20 12.99 -14.53
N ASP A 453 11.28 13.25 -13.79
CA ASP A 453 11.67 14.54 -13.16
C ASP A 453 10.57 15.32 -12.41
N SER A 454 9.63 14.63 -11.77
CA SER A 454 8.45 15.26 -11.17
C SER A 454 8.32 15.06 -9.65
N GLY A 455 9.40 14.69 -8.96
CA GLY A 455 9.38 14.33 -7.53
C GLY A 455 10.35 15.13 -6.66
N GLY A 456 9.85 16.19 -6.01
CA GLY A 456 10.44 16.75 -4.78
C GLY A 456 9.76 16.23 -3.50
N GLY A 457 8.86 15.25 -3.62
CA GLY A 457 8.07 14.70 -2.51
C GLY A 457 8.10 13.17 -2.44
N THR A 458 7.48 12.60 -1.40
CA THR A 458 7.51 11.16 -1.07
C THR A 458 6.73 10.27 -2.05
N SER A 459 5.92 10.83 -2.95
CA SER A 459 5.11 10.08 -3.93
C SER A 459 5.60 10.30 -5.37
N ARG A 460 5.81 9.21 -6.13
CA ARG A 460 6.10 9.27 -7.58
C ARG A 460 4.84 9.65 -8.35
N LYS A 461 4.93 10.64 -9.25
CA LYS A 461 3.81 10.97 -10.13
C LYS A 461 3.72 9.95 -11.27
N VAL A 462 2.50 9.60 -11.64
CA VAL A 462 2.19 8.71 -12.75
C VAL A 462 1.30 9.41 -13.76
N ASP A 463 1.33 8.96 -15.02
CA ASP A 463 0.41 9.45 -16.04
C ASP A 463 -0.92 8.70 -15.97
N ALA A 464 -1.84 9.22 -15.15
CA ALA A 464 -3.18 8.68 -14.98
C ALA A 464 -4.19 9.14 -16.07
N ALA A 465 -3.72 9.80 -17.13
CA ALA A 465 -4.58 10.41 -18.14
C ALA A 465 -5.21 9.41 -19.12
N THR A 466 -4.77 8.16 -19.08
CA THR A 466 -5.31 7.06 -19.88
C THR A 466 -6.18 6.16 -19.03
N ASP A 467 -7.28 5.69 -19.62
CA ASP A 467 -8.20 4.76 -18.99
C ASP A 467 -8.60 3.64 -19.97
N ARG A 468 -9.17 2.56 -19.42
CA ARG A 468 -9.55 1.37 -20.16
C ARG A 468 -10.90 0.85 -19.73
N ILE A 469 -11.69 0.43 -20.71
CA ILE A 469 -12.97 -0.25 -20.52
C ILE A 469 -12.95 -1.58 -21.26
N GLN A 470 -13.80 -2.51 -20.83
CA GLN A 470 -14.13 -3.72 -21.58
C GLN A 470 -15.56 -3.63 -22.08
N LEU A 471 -15.73 -3.92 -23.36
CA LEU A 471 -17.02 -4.18 -24.00
C LEU A 471 -17.21 -5.70 -24.06
N ARG A 472 -18.39 -6.20 -23.72
CA ARG A 472 -18.74 -7.62 -23.82
C ARG A 472 -20.14 -7.78 -24.40
N LEU A 473 -20.25 -8.64 -25.42
CA LEU A 473 -21.48 -9.17 -25.98
C LEU A 473 -21.62 -10.62 -25.55
N SER A 474 -22.81 -11.01 -25.14
CA SER A 474 -23.14 -12.39 -24.78
C SER A 474 -24.61 -12.71 -25.12
N GLY A 475 -24.99 -13.98 -25.00
CA GLY A 475 -26.29 -14.48 -25.42
C GLY A 475 -26.27 -15.10 -26.82
N GLU A 476 -27.40 -15.71 -27.22
CA GLU A 476 -27.55 -16.55 -28.42
C GLU A 476 -27.28 -15.81 -29.74
N ARG A 477 -27.32 -14.47 -29.74
CA ARG A 477 -27.14 -13.66 -30.95
C ARG A 477 -25.89 -12.79 -30.95
N ALA A 478 -24.96 -12.99 -30.01
CA ALA A 478 -23.77 -12.15 -29.87
C ALA A 478 -22.87 -12.11 -31.12
N ASP A 479 -22.88 -13.18 -31.92
CA ASP A 479 -22.18 -13.33 -33.19
C ASP A 479 -22.78 -12.50 -34.34
N GLN A 480 -24.03 -12.07 -34.23
CA GLN A 480 -24.75 -11.27 -35.24
C GLN A 480 -24.43 -9.78 -35.18
N PHE A 481 -23.72 -9.32 -34.14
CA PHE A 481 -23.48 -7.90 -33.91
C PHE A 481 -22.00 -7.54 -33.90
N ASP A 482 -21.68 -6.35 -34.39
CA ASP A 482 -20.40 -5.69 -34.16
C ASP A 482 -20.60 -4.51 -33.19
N VAL A 483 -19.49 -4.02 -32.63
CA VAL A 483 -19.49 -2.80 -31.83
C VAL A 483 -18.58 -1.78 -32.50
N ALA A 484 -19.05 -0.55 -32.62
CA ALA A 484 -18.24 0.59 -33.02
C ALA A 484 -18.06 1.54 -31.84
N VAL A 485 -16.87 2.14 -31.72
CA VAL A 485 -16.60 3.21 -30.74
C VAL A 485 -15.96 4.40 -31.45
N ASN A 486 -16.56 5.59 -31.30
CA ASN A 486 -16.14 6.83 -31.96
C ASN A 486 -15.90 6.64 -33.48
N GLY A 487 -16.82 5.94 -34.15
CA GLY A 487 -16.74 5.65 -35.58
C GLY A 487 -15.65 4.64 -35.99
N TRP A 488 -15.13 3.84 -35.07
CA TRP A 488 -14.20 2.74 -35.35
C TRP A 488 -14.82 1.39 -35.01
N LYS A 489 -14.80 0.45 -35.95
CA LYS A 489 -15.19 -0.95 -35.67
C LYS A 489 -14.20 -1.58 -34.71
N ILE A 490 -14.72 -2.08 -33.59
CA ILE A 490 -13.90 -2.74 -32.57
C ILE A 490 -13.70 -4.21 -32.95
N PRO A 491 -12.43 -4.68 -33.02
CA PRO A 491 -12.13 -6.08 -33.31
C PRO A 491 -12.39 -6.96 -32.08
N LEU A 492 -13.64 -7.35 -31.88
CA LEU A 492 -14.04 -8.24 -30.77
C LEU A 492 -13.37 -9.62 -30.89
N LYS A 493 -12.84 -10.10 -29.77
CA LYS A 493 -12.34 -11.46 -29.57
C LYS A 493 -13.43 -12.39 -29.09
N GLU A 494 -13.33 -13.66 -29.43
CA GLU A 494 -14.23 -14.69 -28.94
C GLU A 494 -13.69 -15.28 -27.64
N ALA A 495 -14.60 -15.65 -26.73
CA ALA A 495 -14.32 -16.34 -25.49
C ALA A 495 -15.30 -17.52 -25.32
N ALA A 496 -15.06 -18.35 -24.31
CA ALA A 496 -15.90 -19.50 -24.00
C ALA A 496 -17.40 -19.13 -23.86
N GLY A 497 -18.27 -20.03 -24.32
CA GLY A 497 -19.72 -19.83 -24.28
C GLY A 497 -20.26 -18.84 -25.31
N GLY A 498 -19.55 -18.60 -26.41
CA GLY A 498 -19.99 -17.70 -27.49
C GLY A 498 -19.93 -16.22 -27.14
N GLN A 499 -19.27 -15.87 -26.03
CA GLN A 499 -19.08 -14.48 -25.61
C GLN A 499 -18.09 -13.79 -26.53
N ARG A 500 -18.30 -12.49 -26.77
CA ARG A 500 -17.41 -11.68 -27.60
C ARG A 500 -17.03 -10.41 -26.85
N PHE A 501 -15.75 -10.07 -26.81
CA PHE A 501 -15.27 -8.98 -25.96
C PHE A 501 -14.10 -8.22 -26.57
N ALA A 502 -13.88 -6.99 -26.12
CA ALA A 502 -12.68 -6.24 -26.45
C ALA A 502 -12.41 -5.19 -25.37
N GLY A 503 -11.13 -4.92 -25.14
CA GLY A 503 -10.70 -3.73 -24.43
C GLY A 503 -10.76 -2.50 -25.34
N VAL A 504 -11.07 -1.34 -24.77
CA VAL A 504 -10.90 -0.04 -25.43
C VAL A 504 -10.08 0.84 -24.51
N ARG A 505 -8.91 1.25 -24.99
CA ARG A 505 -8.00 2.16 -24.28
C ARG A 505 -8.11 3.55 -24.88
N PHE A 506 -8.31 4.57 -24.05
CA PHE A 506 -8.60 5.93 -24.50
C PHE A 506 -8.03 6.99 -23.55
N GLN A 507 -7.94 8.23 -24.04
CA GLN A 507 -7.52 9.38 -23.24
C GLN A 507 -8.72 9.87 -22.41
N ALA A 508 -8.62 9.76 -21.09
CA ALA A 508 -9.69 10.16 -20.17
C ALA A 508 -9.67 11.67 -19.87
N PHE A 509 -8.49 12.29 -19.80
CA PHE A 509 -8.36 13.75 -19.61
C PHE A 509 -7.06 14.26 -20.23
N THR A 510 -6.90 15.57 -20.35
CA THR A 510 -5.65 16.17 -20.82
C THR A 510 -4.65 16.28 -19.68
N ASN A 511 -3.42 15.80 -19.91
CA ASN A 511 -2.31 15.96 -19.00
C ASN A 511 -1.12 16.54 -19.78
N ASP A 512 -0.85 17.83 -19.58
CA ASP A 512 0.20 18.55 -20.31
C ASP A 512 1.62 18.07 -19.96
N TYR A 513 1.76 17.34 -18.85
CA TYR A 513 3.01 16.70 -18.42
C TYR A 513 2.99 15.18 -18.56
N GLY A 514 1.93 14.62 -19.18
CA GLY A 514 1.78 13.18 -19.39
C GLY A 514 2.73 12.65 -20.47
N LEU A 515 2.70 11.34 -20.68
CA LEU A 515 3.53 10.67 -21.70
C LEU A 515 3.21 11.13 -23.12
N ASN A 516 1.98 11.58 -23.36
CA ASN A 516 1.50 12.03 -24.66
C ASN A 516 0.72 13.36 -24.54
N PRO A 517 1.41 14.49 -24.30
CA PRO A 517 0.77 15.76 -23.94
C PRO A 517 -0.03 16.39 -25.10
N HIS A 518 0.18 15.92 -26.32
CA HIS A 518 -0.55 16.35 -27.51
C HIS A 518 -1.94 15.68 -27.64
N LEU A 519 -2.21 14.60 -26.90
CA LEU A 519 -3.50 13.94 -26.95
C LEU A 519 -4.57 14.76 -26.25
N ARG A 520 -5.78 14.74 -26.81
CA ARG A 520 -6.99 15.34 -26.23
C ARG A 520 -8.05 14.25 -26.04
N PRO A 521 -8.81 14.28 -24.94
CA PRO A 521 -9.88 13.33 -24.72
C PRO A 521 -10.95 13.49 -25.81
N ARG A 522 -11.37 12.36 -26.41
CA ARG A 522 -12.51 12.30 -27.33
C ARG A 522 -13.69 11.69 -26.59
N LEU A 523 -14.27 12.51 -25.73
CA LEU A 523 -15.35 12.15 -24.82
C LEU A 523 -16.60 12.99 -25.11
N PRO A 524 -17.81 12.44 -24.86
CA PRO A 524 -18.07 11.06 -24.44
C PRO A 524 -17.69 10.04 -25.53
N LEU A 525 -17.35 8.82 -25.12
CA LEU A 525 -17.24 7.69 -26.04
C LEU A 525 -18.62 7.37 -26.59
N GLN A 526 -18.77 7.44 -27.91
CA GLN A 526 -19.97 7.02 -28.62
C GLN A 526 -19.84 5.55 -28.95
N ILE A 527 -20.70 4.71 -28.39
CA ILE A 527 -20.65 3.26 -28.54
C ILE A 527 -21.92 2.81 -29.26
N GLU A 528 -21.76 2.10 -30.37
CA GLU A 528 -22.86 1.66 -31.22
C GLU A 528 -22.79 0.14 -31.39
N VAL A 529 -23.91 -0.55 -31.13
CA VAL A 529 -24.10 -1.97 -31.41
C VAL A 529 -24.79 -2.10 -32.76
N VAL A 530 -24.09 -2.70 -33.72
CA VAL A 530 -24.46 -2.71 -35.13
C VAL A 530 -24.78 -4.12 -35.59
N ASP A 531 -25.95 -4.28 -36.20
CA ASP A 531 -26.37 -5.51 -36.86
C ASP A 531 -25.47 -5.78 -38.08
N ARG A 532 -24.82 -6.95 -38.13
CA ARG A 532 -23.85 -7.27 -39.20
C ARG A 532 -24.51 -7.42 -40.56
N GLU A 533 -25.73 -7.91 -40.61
CA GLU A 533 -26.43 -8.20 -41.86
C GLU A 533 -27.01 -6.90 -42.44
N SER A 534 -27.75 -6.14 -41.63
CA SER A 534 -28.41 -4.94 -42.11
C SER A 534 -27.51 -3.70 -42.09
N GLY A 535 -26.41 -3.73 -41.33
CA GLY A 535 -25.54 -2.57 -41.08
C GLY A 535 -26.22 -1.45 -40.28
N LEU A 536 -27.34 -1.75 -39.60
CA LEU A 536 -28.12 -0.77 -38.85
C LEU A 536 -27.69 -0.74 -37.39
N ILE A 537 -27.71 0.46 -36.81
CA ILE A 537 -27.50 0.66 -35.38
C ILE A 537 -28.72 0.12 -34.63
N ARG A 538 -28.54 -0.92 -33.80
CA ARG A 538 -29.61 -1.46 -32.94
C ARG A 538 -29.65 -0.79 -31.58
N ARG A 539 -28.49 -0.32 -31.12
CA ARG A 539 -28.37 0.38 -29.85
C ARG A 539 -27.21 1.34 -29.93
N ALA A 540 -27.36 2.50 -29.31
CA ALA A 540 -26.29 3.44 -29.10
C ALA A 540 -26.28 3.92 -27.66
N MET A 541 -25.10 4.30 -27.19
CA MET A 541 -24.85 4.75 -25.84
C MET A 541 -23.62 5.64 -25.77
N GLU A 542 -23.57 6.45 -24.72
CA GLU A 542 -22.47 7.33 -24.42
C GLU A 542 -21.86 6.94 -23.08
N TYR A 543 -20.53 6.97 -23.02
CA TYR A 543 -19.78 6.81 -21.78
C TYR A 543 -18.72 7.90 -21.62
N SER A 544 -18.65 8.53 -20.45
CA SER A 544 -17.56 9.43 -20.09
C SER A 544 -17.10 9.15 -18.66
N PRO A 545 -15.79 9.04 -18.38
CA PRO A 545 -15.30 9.00 -17.01
C PRO A 545 -15.60 10.30 -16.22
N TRP A 546 -16.02 11.37 -16.92
CA TRP A 546 -16.36 12.68 -16.37
C TRP A 546 -17.85 13.02 -16.60
N LEU A 547 -18.18 14.29 -16.83
CA LEU A 547 -19.52 14.72 -17.25
C LEU A 547 -19.75 14.33 -18.72
N LEU A 548 -20.95 13.87 -19.05
CA LEU A 548 -21.33 13.54 -20.43
C LEU A 548 -21.43 14.81 -21.30
N GLU A 549 -21.82 15.93 -20.69
CA GLU A 549 -21.92 17.24 -21.31
C GLU A 549 -20.55 17.92 -21.54
N GLY A 550 -19.47 17.30 -21.08
CA GLY A 550 -18.12 17.83 -21.11
C GLY A 550 -17.71 18.55 -19.81
N GLY A 551 -16.40 18.58 -19.56
CA GLY A 551 -15.83 19.15 -18.33
C GLY A 551 -15.64 18.14 -17.21
N TYR A 552 -15.41 18.64 -15.99
CA TYR A 552 -15.01 17.86 -14.81
C TYR A 552 -15.97 18.07 -13.64
N TYR A 553 -15.97 17.12 -12.70
CA TYR A 553 -16.72 17.27 -11.46
C TYR A 553 -16.05 18.28 -10.51
N PRO A 554 -16.82 19.14 -9.83
CA PRO A 554 -16.28 20.04 -8.83
C PRO A 554 -15.94 19.24 -7.56
N GLY A 555 -14.64 19.15 -7.24
CA GLY A 555 -14.16 18.52 -6.02
C GLY A 555 -14.51 17.02 -5.90
N ARG A 556 -14.16 16.44 -4.75
CA ARG A 556 -14.56 15.07 -4.40
C ARG A 556 -16.02 15.03 -3.92
N PRO A 557 -16.74 13.91 -4.09
CA PRO A 557 -18.07 13.73 -3.53
C PRO A 557 -18.06 13.93 -2.01
N ARG A 558 -19.14 14.49 -1.45
CA ARG A 558 -19.27 14.68 0.01
C ARG A 558 -19.51 13.36 0.73
N ASP A 559 -20.22 12.44 0.09
CA ASP A 559 -20.62 11.16 0.65
C ASP A 559 -20.81 10.08 -0.44
N GLU A 560 -21.12 8.86 0.00
CA GLU A 560 -21.39 7.70 -0.84
C GLU A 560 -22.64 7.85 -1.72
N ALA A 561 -23.63 8.65 -1.31
CA ALA A 561 -24.84 8.86 -2.10
C ALA A 561 -24.54 9.75 -3.30
N GLU A 562 -23.82 10.85 -3.09
CA GLU A 562 -23.32 11.72 -4.15
C GLU A 562 -22.40 10.97 -5.10
N ALA A 563 -21.52 10.12 -4.57
CA ALA A 563 -20.64 9.27 -5.38
C ALA A 563 -21.44 8.37 -6.33
N ARG A 564 -22.49 7.66 -5.85
CA ARG A 564 -23.36 6.83 -6.69
C ARG A 564 -24.08 7.63 -7.77
N VAL A 565 -24.54 8.84 -7.44
CA VAL A 565 -25.19 9.72 -8.43
C VAL A 565 -24.21 10.13 -9.52
N ARG A 566 -22.97 10.49 -9.17
CA ARG A 566 -21.93 10.81 -10.16
C ARG A 566 -21.59 9.59 -11.01
N GLU A 567 -21.47 8.40 -10.43
CA GLU A 567 -21.21 7.16 -11.16
C GLU A 567 -22.29 6.86 -12.20
N ALA A 568 -23.56 6.98 -11.83
CA ALA A 568 -24.70 6.70 -12.70
C ALA A 568 -24.82 7.70 -13.87
N ARG A 569 -24.32 8.94 -13.71
CA ARG A 569 -24.34 9.98 -14.75
C ARG A 569 -23.28 9.80 -15.83
N ARG A 570 -22.37 8.84 -15.68
CA ARG A 570 -21.28 8.58 -16.64
C ARG A 570 -21.69 7.76 -17.86
N PHE A 571 -22.88 7.16 -17.82
CA PHE A 571 -23.39 6.30 -18.88
C PHE A 571 -24.82 6.68 -19.23
N ARG A 572 -25.13 6.73 -20.53
CA ARG A 572 -26.49 7.03 -21.02
C ARG A 572 -26.78 6.28 -22.31
N LEU A 573 -28.00 5.77 -22.45
CA LEU A 573 -28.51 5.24 -23.72
C LEU A 573 -28.92 6.39 -24.65
N VAL A 574 -28.57 6.29 -25.94
CA VAL A 574 -28.88 7.29 -26.97
C VAL A 574 -29.84 6.68 -27.99
N PRO A 575 -31.10 7.12 -28.07
CA PRO A 575 -32.08 6.54 -28.98
C PRO A 575 -32.02 7.13 -30.41
N ASP A 576 -31.50 8.34 -30.58
CA ASP A 576 -31.71 9.14 -31.79
C ASP A 576 -31.11 8.54 -33.08
N CYS A 577 -29.99 7.82 -32.97
CA CYS A 577 -29.34 7.16 -34.11
C CYS A 577 -29.77 5.69 -34.28
N VAL A 578 -30.64 5.15 -33.42
CA VAL A 578 -31.11 3.77 -33.56
C VAL A 578 -31.95 3.62 -34.84
N GLY A 579 -31.61 2.64 -35.66
CA GLY A 579 -32.24 2.38 -36.95
C GLY A 579 -31.59 3.09 -38.14
N SER A 580 -30.61 3.98 -37.92
CA SER A 580 -29.79 4.52 -38.99
C SER A 580 -28.69 3.52 -39.40
N ARG A 581 -28.07 3.75 -40.56
CA ARG A 581 -26.93 2.95 -41.02
C ARG A 581 -25.67 3.39 -40.30
N ALA A 582 -24.93 2.44 -39.75
CA ALA A 582 -23.68 2.74 -39.06
C ALA A 582 -22.59 3.17 -40.05
N GLU A 583 -21.87 4.25 -39.72
CA GLU A 583 -20.70 4.71 -40.45
C GLU A 583 -19.47 4.52 -39.58
N PHE A 584 -18.75 3.42 -39.78
CA PHE A 584 -17.51 3.16 -39.05
C PHE A 584 -16.37 2.76 -39.98
N ARG A 585 -15.15 3.08 -39.54
CA ARG A 585 -13.90 2.68 -40.17
C ARG A 585 -13.46 1.34 -39.63
N SER A 586 -13.00 0.46 -40.53
CA SER A 586 -12.31 -0.76 -40.14
C SER A 586 -10.84 -0.44 -39.83
N PRO A 587 -10.32 -0.85 -38.67
CA PRO A 587 -8.92 -0.62 -38.35
C PRO A 587 -8.01 -1.47 -39.25
N ALA A 588 -6.87 -0.90 -39.67
CA ALA A 588 -5.89 -1.60 -40.51
C ALA A 588 -5.30 -2.85 -39.83
N ASP A 589 -5.29 -2.87 -38.50
CA ASP A 589 -4.83 -3.93 -37.62
C ASP A 589 -5.99 -4.78 -37.06
N ALA A 590 -7.13 -4.88 -37.76
CA ALA A 590 -8.26 -5.72 -37.35
C ALA A 590 -7.90 -7.20 -37.12
N GLY A 591 -6.82 -7.69 -37.73
CA GLY A 591 -6.27 -9.04 -37.53
C GLY A 591 -5.22 -9.16 -36.41
N SER A 592 -4.94 -8.09 -35.65
CA SER A 592 -3.99 -8.15 -34.53
C SER A 592 -4.47 -9.15 -33.47
N GLU A 593 -3.55 -9.87 -32.85
CA GLU A 593 -3.85 -10.76 -31.71
C GLU A 593 -4.27 -10.00 -30.44
N ARG A 594 -4.07 -8.67 -30.40
CA ARG A 594 -4.41 -7.84 -29.24
C ARG A 594 -5.91 -7.85 -28.94
N ALA A 595 -6.26 -8.03 -27.68
CA ALA A 595 -7.62 -7.95 -27.17
C ALA A 595 -8.07 -6.50 -26.92
N THR A 596 -7.14 -5.55 -26.79
CA THR A 596 -7.43 -4.13 -26.57
C THR A 596 -7.22 -3.30 -27.84
N PHE A 597 -8.26 -2.57 -28.22
CA PHE A 597 -8.19 -1.52 -29.22
C PHE A 597 -7.77 -0.18 -28.60
N ASP A 598 -6.61 0.35 -29.01
CA ASP A 598 -6.14 1.67 -28.54
C ASP A 598 -6.69 2.79 -29.44
N LEU A 599 -7.70 3.51 -28.94
CA LEU A 599 -8.28 4.64 -29.65
C LEU A 599 -7.26 5.76 -29.83
N ARG A 600 -6.30 5.93 -28.92
CA ARG A 600 -5.36 7.07 -28.93
C ARG A 600 -4.44 7.06 -30.17
N LEU A 601 -4.24 5.90 -30.78
CA LEU A 601 -3.47 5.75 -32.03
C LEU A 601 -4.26 6.13 -33.29
N ARG A 602 -5.58 6.32 -33.18
CA ARG A 602 -6.47 6.56 -34.32
C ARG A 602 -6.64 8.05 -34.54
N ARG A 603 -5.90 8.59 -35.50
CA ARG A 603 -6.08 9.95 -36.02
C ARG A 603 -7.30 9.97 -36.95
N GLU A 604 -7.97 11.12 -37.01
CA GLU A 604 -9.07 11.33 -37.97
C GLU A 604 -8.57 11.45 -39.40
#